data_AF-A0A2G1XJX5-F1
#
_entry.id   AF-A0A2G1XJX5-F1
#
_cell.length_a   1.000
_cell.length_b   1.000
_cell.length_c   1.000
_cell.angle_alpha   90.00
_cell.angle_beta   90.00
_cell.angle_gamma   90.00
#
_symmetry.space_group_name_H-M   'P 1'
#
loop_
_entity.id
_entity.type
_entity.pdbx_description
1 polymer ?
#
loop_
_entity_poly.entity_id
_entity_poly.type
_entity_poly.pdbx_seq_one_letter_code
_entity_poly.pdbx_strand_id
1 'polypeptide(L)'
;MKSKIVSVLIAGSMCLVATGCGGGKSSGGGGGAKPKPAGTVLPQRLDKPPTMPDGELKPSPAAGASFSENLAYELRRKTQDMAGAPGEITAECPTDVGSKSGTKVTCKTTYEGLEVEWDVSIGDKSAFSDNLVQYKATPRQGILTRDGVARLLYGNYRDSIDYALCNDIPKAVLAPLGTQSTYACEVVFKGQKPVGFPQPVRATDSGPRYY
;
A
#
# COMPACT_ATOMS: atom_id res chain seq x y z
N MET A 1 30.46 32.67 40.08
CA MET A 1 31.33 31.85 40.95
C MET A 1 31.70 30.58 40.19
N LYS A 2 32.99 30.29 40.09
CA LYS A 2 33.56 29.14 39.36
C LYS A 2 33.58 27.91 40.28
N SER A 3 33.26 26.72 39.77
CA SER A 3 33.74 25.41 40.28
C SER A 3 33.46 24.36 39.19
N LYS A 4 34.45 23.93 38.41
CA LYS A 4 35.60 23.02 38.68
C LYS A 4 35.25 21.57 38.32
N ILE A 5 35.85 21.14 37.21
CA ILE A 5 35.98 19.77 36.69
C ILE A 5 36.81 18.94 37.67
N VAL A 6 36.41 17.70 37.92
CA VAL A 6 37.29 16.66 38.47
C VAL A 6 37.13 15.39 37.64
N SER A 7 38.16 15.12 36.84
CA SER A 7 38.42 13.84 36.19
C SER A 7 39.06 12.89 37.20
N VAL A 8 38.65 11.62 37.25
CA VAL A 8 39.37 10.56 37.96
C VAL A 8 39.79 9.50 36.94
N LEU A 9 41.10 9.41 36.74
CA LEU A 9 41.83 8.34 36.07
C LEU A 9 42.10 7.22 37.10
N ILE A 10 41.86 5.96 36.73
CA ILE A 10 42.44 4.79 37.40
C ILE A 10 43.16 3.94 36.35
N ALA A 11 44.48 3.96 36.39
CA ALA A 11 45.39 2.93 35.88
C ALA A 11 45.20 1.65 36.73
N GLY A 12 45.21 0.41 36.26
CA GLY A 12 46.11 -0.26 35.30
C GLY A 12 46.86 -1.38 36.04
N SER A 13 46.79 -2.64 35.57
CA SER A 13 47.92 -3.59 35.42
C SER A 13 47.56 -5.10 35.42
N MET A 14 48.04 -5.74 34.34
CA MET A 14 48.76 -7.03 34.23
C MET A 14 48.05 -8.41 34.32
N CYS A 15 47.97 -9.03 33.12
CA CYS A 15 48.49 -10.34 32.70
C CYS A 15 48.13 -11.64 33.44
N LEU A 16 47.56 -12.61 32.70
CA LEU A 16 48.14 -13.94 32.51
C LEU A 16 47.51 -14.68 31.32
N VAL A 17 48.38 -15.19 30.45
CA VAL A 17 48.08 -15.97 29.25
C VAL A 17 47.89 -17.43 29.66
N ALA A 18 46.81 -18.07 29.19
CA ALA A 18 46.69 -19.53 29.16
C ALA A 18 46.33 -19.98 27.75
N THR A 19 47.36 -20.34 26.99
CA THR A 19 47.29 -21.07 25.72
C THR A 19 46.96 -22.53 26.00
N GLY A 20 45.68 -22.90 25.89
CA GLY A 20 45.22 -24.30 25.91
C GLY A 20 45.00 -24.82 24.49
N CYS A 21 45.96 -25.61 24.00
CA CYS A 21 45.87 -26.35 22.75
C CYS A 21 45.01 -27.61 22.97
N GLY A 22 43.75 -27.56 22.56
CA GLY A 22 42.83 -28.70 22.54
C GLY A 22 42.59 -29.17 21.11
N GLY A 23 43.45 -30.06 20.60
CA GLY A 23 43.24 -30.73 19.33
C GLY A 23 42.11 -31.76 19.43
N GLY A 24 40.96 -31.43 18.83
CA GLY A 24 39.87 -32.36 18.58
C GLY A 24 39.48 -32.29 17.10
N LYS A 25 39.98 -33.22 16.31
CA LYS A 25 39.63 -33.41 14.89
C LYS A 25 38.38 -34.29 14.81
N SER A 26 37.54 -33.97 13.84
CA SER A 26 36.60 -34.86 13.13
C SER A 26 35.14 -34.91 13.59
N SER A 27 34.32 -34.32 12.70
CA SER A 27 33.14 -34.91 12.07
C SER A 27 31.96 -35.33 12.94
N GLY A 28 30.92 -34.49 12.91
CA GLY A 28 29.55 -34.88 13.22
C GLY A 28 28.60 -33.98 12.46
N GLY A 29 28.07 -34.48 11.34
CA GLY A 29 27.03 -33.80 10.56
C GLY A 29 25.79 -33.58 11.41
N GLY A 30 25.62 -32.37 11.93
CA GLY A 30 24.36 -31.90 12.47
C GLY A 30 23.63 -31.17 11.37
N GLY A 31 22.68 -31.83 10.72
CA GLY A 31 21.73 -31.16 9.83
C GLY A 31 21.07 -30.03 10.62
N GLY A 32 21.53 -28.80 10.39
CA GLY A 32 21.08 -27.62 11.11
C GLY A 32 19.57 -27.54 11.01
N ALA A 33 18.89 -27.75 12.13
CA ALA A 33 17.44 -27.65 12.21
C ALA A 33 17.05 -26.26 11.68
N LYS A 34 16.32 -26.25 10.56
CA LYS A 34 15.84 -24.99 9.97
C LYS A 34 15.03 -24.26 11.06
N PRO A 35 15.40 -23.01 11.43
CA PRO A 35 14.63 -22.28 12.43
C PRO A 35 13.17 -22.21 11.97
N LYS A 36 12.27 -22.61 12.87
CA LYS A 36 10.83 -22.53 12.67
C LYS A 36 10.39 -21.07 12.84
N PRO A 37 9.36 -20.61 12.11
CA PRO A 37 8.75 -19.30 12.33
C PRO A 37 8.34 -19.13 13.79
N ALA A 38 8.51 -17.93 14.33
CA ALA A 38 8.12 -17.59 15.70
C ALA A 38 6.60 -17.37 15.81
N GLY A 39 5.96 -16.95 14.71
CA GLY A 39 4.51 -16.77 14.62
C GLY A 39 3.84 -17.61 13.54
N THR A 40 2.56 -17.33 13.32
CA THR A 40 1.73 -18.02 12.32
C THR A 40 2.12 -17.58 10.92
N VAL A 41 2.45 -18.55 10.08
CA VAL A 41 2.70 -18.32 8.65
C VAL A 41 1.37 -18.19 7.92
N LEU A 42 1.18 -17.09 7.20
CA LEU A 42 -0.05 -16.83 6.47
C LEU A 42 -0.12 -17.61 5.15
N PRO A 43 -1.31 -18.04 4.69
CA PRO A 43 -1.44 -19.04 3.62
C PRO A 43 -1.31 -18.49 2.19
N GLN A 44 -1.64 -17.21 1.96
CA GLN A 44 -1.72 -16.65 0.62
C GLN A 44 -0.40 -16.01 0.22
N ARG A 45 0.36 -16.65 -0.67
CA ARG A 45 1.55 -16.06 -1.27
C ARG A 45 1.18 -15.04 -2.34
N LEU A 46 1.75 -13.84 -2.25
CA LEU A 46 1.70 -12.81 -3.29
C LEU A 46 3.10 -12.64 -3.90
N ASP A 47 3.19 -12.84 -5.21
CA ASP A 47 4.39 -12.58 -6.00
C ASP A 47 4.32 -11.20 -6.69
N LYS A 48 5.41 -10.80 -7.37
CA LYS A 48 5.47 -9.52 -8.07
C LYS A 48 4.41 -9.47 -9.16
N PRO A 49 3.46 -8.53 -9.10
CA PRO A 49 2.44 -8.42 -10.13
C PRO A 49 3.06 -7.94 -11.45
N PRO A 50 2.46 -8.26 -12.61
CA PRO A 50 2.87 -7.70 -13.91
C PRO A 50 2.92 -6.18 -13.87
N THR A 51 3.61 -5.51 -14.78
CA THR A 51 3.54 -4.03 -14.88
C THR A 51 2.09 -3.59 -15.11
N MET A 52 1.69 -2.44 -14.55
CA MET A 52 0.38 -1.86 -14.88
C MET A 52 0.34 -1.60 -16.39
N PRO A 53 -0.78 -1.87 -17.08
CA PRO A 53 -0.94 -1.45 -18.46
C PRO A 53 -0.70 0.05 -18.57
N ASP A 54 0.19 0.44 -19.47
CA ASP A 54 0.41 1.84 -19.79
C ASP A 54 -0.77 2.40 -20.59
N GLY A 55 -1.11 3.66 -20.34
CA GLY A 55 -2.10 4.39 -21.12
C GLY A 55 -3.32 4.86 -20.34
N GLU A 56 -4.17 5.61 -21.04
CA GLU A 56 -5.42 6.13 -20.49
C GLU A 56 -6.48 5.04 -20.38
N LEU A 57 -7.33 5.13 -19.36
CA LEU A 57 -8.54 4.32 -19.27
C LEU A 57 -9.40 4.52 -20.51
N LYS A 58 -9.94 3.44 -21.06
CA LYS A 58 -10.83 3.49 -22.22
C LYS A 58 -12.27 3.12 -21.83
N PRO A 59 -13.28 3.72 -22.46
CA PRO A 59 -13.18 4.86 -23.39
C PRO A 59 -12.84 6.16 -22.65
N SER A 60 -12.09 7.04 -23.32
CA SER A 60 -11.92 8.45 -22.90
C SER A 60 -13.15 9.25 -23.37
N PRO A 61 -13.52 10.36 -22.69
CA PRO A 61 -14.61 11.23 -23.14
C PRO A 61 -14.31 11.83 -24.52
N ALA A 62 -15.36 12.12 -25.29
CA ALA A 62 -15.24 12.88 -26.54
C ALA A 62 -14.81 14.33 -26.27
N ALA A 63 -14.24 15.02 -27.26
CA ALA A 63 -13.76 16.40 -27.11
C ALA A 63 -14.85 17.42 -26.67
N GLY A 64 -16.12 17.13 -26.98
CA GLY A 64 -17.29 17.93 -26.57
C GLY A 64 -18.10 17.30 -25.44
N ALA A 65 -17.55 16.34 -24.70
CA ALA A 65 -18.26 15.68 -23.62
C ALA A 65 -18.68 16.67 -22.53
N SER A 66 -19.84 16.42 -21.93
CA SER A 66 -20.38 17.20 -20.84
C SER A 66 -19.47 17.18 -19.61
N PHE A 67 -19.69 18.13 -18.69
CA PHE A 67 -18.97 18.15 -17.41
C PHE A 67 -19.17 16.84 -16.63
N SER A 68 -20.40 16.30 -16.61
CA SER A 68 -20.73 15.05 -15.92
C SER A 68 -19.98 13.84 -16.52
N GLU A 69 -19.88 13.74 -17.84
CA GLU A 69 -19.11 12.68 -18.51
C GLU A 69 -17.61 12.76 -18.20
N ASN A 70 -17.04 13.96 -18.20
CA ASN A 70 -15.64 14.17 -17.82
C ASN A 70 -15.40 13.85 -16.34
N LEU A 71 -16.32 14.25 -15.45
CA LEU A 71 -16.26 13.92 -14.03
C LEU A 71 -16.33 12.40 -13.81
N ALA A 72 -17.25 11.71 -14.47
CA ALA A 72 -17.36 10.26 -14.41
C ALA A 72 -16.06 9.58 -14.86
N TYR A 73 -15.47 10.01 -15.97
CA TYR A 73 -14.18 9.49 -16.43
C TYR A 73 -13.05 9.68 -15.40
N GLU A 74 -12.94 10.86 -14.80
CA GLU A 74 -11.95 11.11 -13.76
C GLU A 74 -12.20 10.28 -12.49
N LEU A 75 -13.46 10.01 -12.13
CA LEU A 75 -13.79 9.09 -11.03
C LEU A 75 -13.41 7.64 -11.36
N ARG A 76 -13.47 7.21 -12.63
CA ARG A 76 -12.94 5.89 -13.03
C ARG A 76 -11.44 5.81 -12.79
N ARG A 77 -10.69 6.86 -13.15
CA ARG A 77 -9.24 6.95 -12.89
C ARG A 77 -8.94 6.89 -11.40
N LYS A 78 -9.61 7.73 -10.60
CA LYS A 78 -9.47 7.72 -9.14
C LYS A 78 -9.82 6.36 -8.51
N THR A 79 -10.84 5.67 -9.04
CA THR A 79 -11.23 4.33 -8.59
C THR A 79 -10.15 3.30 -8.93
N GLN A 80 -9.52 3.38 -10.11
CA GLN A 80 -8.40 2.52 -10.47
C GLN A 80 -7.19 2.74 -9.56
N ASP A 81 -6.84 4.01 -9.31
CA ASP A 81 -5.74 4.38 -8.41
C ASP A 81 -6.02 3.88 -6.98
N MET A 82 -7.26 4.05 -6.50
CA MET A 82 -7.71 3.56 -5.20
C MET A 82 -7.68 2.03 -5.10
N ALA A 83 -8.04 1.31 -6.16
CA ALA A 83 -7.92 -0.14 -6.21
C ALA A 83 -6.44 -0.60 -6.30
N GLY A 84 -5.57 0.26 -6.82
CA GLY A 84 -4.16 0.00 -7.06
C GLY A 84 -3.92 -1.11 -8.09
N ALA A 85 -4.93 -1.50 -8.89
CA ALA A 85 -4.87 -2.65 -9.79
C ALA A 85 -5.74 -2.42 -11.03
N PRO A 86 -5.42 -3.06 -12.18
CA PRO A 86 -6.30 -3.00 -13.35
C PRO A 86 -7.61 -3.74 -13.04
N GLY A 87 -8.71 -3.36 -13.71
CA GLY A 87 -9.99 -4.02 -13.55
C GLY A 87 -11.08 -3.36 -14.38
N GLU A 88 -12.26 -3.98 -14.41
CA GLU A 88 -13.45 -3.40 -15.04
C GLU A 88 -14.00 -2.26 -14.18
N ILE A 89 -14.06 -1.06 -14.76
CA ILE A 89 -14.45 0.16 -14.04
C ILE A 89 -15.48 0.97 -14.82
N THR A 90 -16.61 1.25 -14.16
CA THR A 90 -17.64 2.17 -14.65
C THR A 90 -17.83 3.33 -13.68
N ALA A 91 -18.43 4.42 -14.15
CA ALA A 91 -18.80 5.55 -13.32
C ALA A 91 -20.06 6.22 -13.84
N GLU A 92 -20.91 6.62 -12.92
CA GLU A 92 -22.17 7.31 -13.17
C GLU A 92 -22.25 8.52 -12.23
N CYS A 93 -22.51 9.69 -12.81
CA CYS A 93 -22.80 10.92 -12.09
C CYS A 93 -24.16 11.43 -12.56
N PRO A 94 -24.90 12.23 -11.75
CA PRO A 94 -26.13 12.85 -12.21
C PRO A 94 -25.89 13.66 -13.51
N THR A 95 -26.86 13.66 -14.41
CA THR A 95 -26.69 14.27 -15.75
C THR A 95 -26.72 15.80 -15.71
N ASP A 96 -27.30 16.38 -14.66
CA ASP A 96 -27.46 17.81 -14.42
C ASP A 96 -26.29 18.42 -13.62
N VAL A 97 -25.24 17.65 -13.32
CA VAL A 97 -24.05 18.16 -12.65
C VAL A 97 -23.33 19.16 -13.54
N GLY A 98 -23.47 20.43 -13.17
CA GLY A 98 -22.76 21.55 -13.79
C GLY A 98 -21.48 21.92 -13.03
N SER A 99 -20.66 22.76 -13.68
CA SER A 99 -19.42 23.34 -13.15
C SER A 99 -19.61 24.45 -12.11
N LYS A 100 -20.83 24.60 -11.56
CA LYS A 100 -21.16 25.68 -10.64
C LYS A 100 -20.47 25.44 -9.29
N SER A 101 -19.70 26.41 -8.82
CA SER A 101 -19.07 26.38 -7.49
C SER A 101 -20.10 26.18 -6.38
N GLY A 102 -19.73 25.40 -5.35
CA GLY A 102 -20.58 25.03 -4.23
C GLY A 102 -21.52 23.85 -4.52
N THR A 103 -21.56 23.35 -5.76
CA THR A 103 -22.36 22.17 -6.10
C THR A 103 -21.80 20.93 -5.42
N LYS A 104 -22.67 20.16 -4.77
CA LYS A 104 -22.33 18.89 -4.12
C LYS A 104 -23.17 17.79 -4.73
N VAL A 105 -22.52 16.70 -5.12
CA VAL A 105 -23.17 15.59 -5.83
C VAL A 105 -22.58 14.28 -5.32
N THR A 106 -23.39 13.24 -5.35
CA THR A 106 -22.90 11.88 -5.15
C THR A 106 -22.83 11.21 -6.51
N CYS A 107 -21.64 10.73 -6.86
CA CYS A 107 -21.44 9.87 -8.02
C CYS A 107 -21.17 8.45 -7.55
N LYS A 108 -21.40 7.48 -8.43
CA LYS A 108 -21.19 6.06 -8.17
C LYS A 108 -20.18 5.52 -9.15
N THR A 109 -19.21 4.75 -8.67
CA THR A 109 -18.33 3.96 -9.53
C THR A 109 -18.51 2.48 -9.23
N THR A 110 -18.16 1.63 -10.19
CA THR A 110 -18.01 0.19 -9.93
C THR A 110 -16.60 -0.24 -10.25
N TYR A 111 -16.01 -1.11 -9.43
CA TYR A 111 -14.76 -1.81 -9.73
C TYR A 111 -15.00 -3.31 -9.57
N GLU A 112 -14.90 -4.08 -10.66
CA GLU A 112 -15.16 -5.54 -10.63
C GLU A 112 -16.51 -5.88 -9.96
N GLY A 113 -17.53 -5.06 -10.23
CA GLY A 113 -18.87 -5.19 -9.63
C GLY A 113 -19.03 -4.63 -8.21
N LEU A 114 -17.94 -4.17 -7.55
CA LEU A 114 -18.02 -3.49 -6.26
C LEU A 114 -18.40 -2.04 -6.45
N GLU A 115 -19.47 -1.61 -5.80
CA GLU A 115 -19.97 -0.24 -5.90
C GLU A 115 -19.27 0.67 -4.88
N VAL A 116 -18.81 1.84 -5.33
CA VAL A 116 -18.22 2.88 -4.49
C VAL A 116 -18.94 4.19 -4.72
N GLU A 117 -19.49 4.75 -3.65
CA GLU A 117 -20.05 6.11 -3.67
C GLU A 117 -18.95 7.15 -3.43
N TRP A 118 -18.99 8.20 -4.23
CA TRP A 118 -18.08 9.33 -4.18
C TRP A 118 -18.86 10.60 -3.87
N ASP A 119 -18.48 11.26 -2.77
CA ASP A 119 -18.96 12.60 -2.46
C ASP A 119 -18.07 13.61 -3.21
N VAL A 120 -18.68 14.30 -4.18
CA VAL A 120 -18.01 15.28 -5.03
C VAL A 120 -18.48 16.68 -4.64
N SER A 121 -17.52 17.59 -4.43
CA SER A 121 -17.76 19.01 -4.19
C SER A 121 -17.04 19.82 -5.25
N ILE A 122 -17.81 20.58 -6.03
CA ILE A 122 -17.30 21.49 -7.05
C ILE A 122 -16.89 22.80 -6.38
N GLY A 123 -15.62 23.15 -6.53
CA GLY A 123 -15.03 24.38 -6.01
C GLY A 123 -15.10 25.53 -7.01
N ASP A 124 -14.36 26.59 -6.69
CA ASP A 124 -14.24 27.76 -7.56
C ASP A 124 -13.44 27.44 -8.84
N LYS A 125 -13.52 28.37 -9.79
CA LYS A 125 -12.65 28.33 -10.97
C LYS A 125 -11.19 28.34 -10.54
N SER A 126 -10.36 27.62 -11.29
CA SER A 126 -8.94 27.57 -11.05
C SER A 126 -8.32 28.96 -11.19
N ALA A 127 -7.46 29.33 -10.25
CA ALA A 127 -6.68 30.59 -10.32
C ALA A 127 -5.80 30.69 -11.58
N PHE A 128 -5.53 29.57 -12.25
CA PHE A 128 -4.66 29.50 -13.43
C PHE A 128 -5.43 29.45 -14.76
N SER A 129 -6.75 29.27 -14.74
CA SER A 129 -7.57 29.24 -15.96
C SER A 129 -9.06 29.35 -15.64
N ASP A 130 -9.74 30.28 -16.31
CA ASP A 130 -11.20 30.44 -16.22
C ASP A 130 -12.01 29.26 -16.79
N ASN A 131 -11.32 28.34 -17.48
CA ASN A 131 -11.88 27.16 -18.11
C ASN A 131 -11.66 25.87 -17.29
N LEU A 132 -10.90 25.94 -16.20
CA LEU A 132 -10.66 24.80 -15.31
C LEU A 132 -11.45 24.96 -14.02
N VAL A 133 -12.19 23.92 -13.67
CA VAL A 133 -13.02 23.87 -12.46
C VAL A 133 -12.31 22.96 -11.47
N GLN A 134 -12.05 23.44 -10.27
CA GLN A 134 -11.52 22.58 -9.22
C GLN A 134 -12.66 21.78 -8.62
N TYR A 135 -12.41 20.51 -8.32
CA TYR A 135 -13.35 19.70 -7.54
C TYR A 135 -12.59 18.81 -6.57
N LYS A 136 -13.26 18.46 -5.47
CA LYS A 136 -12.81 17.44 -4.54
C LYS A 136 -13.75 16.25 -4.66
N ALA A 137 -13.19 15.06 -4.82
CA ALA A 137 -13.92 13.80 -4.79
C ALA A 137 -13.38 12.96 -3.64
N THR A 138 -14.25 12.52 -2.75
CA THR A 138 -13.89 11.69 -1.59
C THR A 138 -14.75 10.43 -1.63
N PRO A 139 -14.15 9.23 -1.71
CA PRO A 139 -14.91 8.00 -1.68
C PRO A 139 -15.43 7.76 -0.26
N ARG A 140 -16.56 7.06 -0.12
CA ARG A 140 -17.08 6.67 1.19
C ARG A 140 -16.40 5.41 1.74
N GLN A 141 -15.88 4.58 0.85
CA GLN A 141 -15.17 3.34 1.15
C GLN A 141 -13.96 3.20 0.23
N GLY A 142 -12.93 2.50 0.70
CA GLY A 142 -11.79 2.14 -0.12
C GLY A 142 -11.96 0.75 -0.73
N ILE A 143 -11.11 0.42 -1.69
CA ILE A 143 -11.01 -0.91 -2.27
C ILE A 143 -9.68 -1.52 -1.85
N LEU A 144 -9.72 -2.75 -1.32
CA LEU A 144 -8.53 -3.60 -1.23
C LEU A 144 -8.60 -4.63 -2.34
N THR A 145 -7.57 -4.66 -3.18
CA THR A 145 -7.38 -5.72 -4.16
C THR A 145 -6.12 -6.50 -3.79
N ARG A 146 -6.12 -7.80 -4.11
CA ARG A 146 -4.92 -8.63 -3.94
C ARG A 146 -3.73 -8.05 -4.71
N ASP A 147 -3.96 -7.68 -5.97
CA ASP A 147 -2.94 -7.11 -6.85
C ASP A 147 -2.46 -5.73 -6.39
N GLY A 148 -3.37 -4.88 -5.90
CA GLY A 148 -3.03 -3.57 -5.37
C GLY A 148 -2.17 -3.67 -4.12
N VAL A 149 -2.48 -4.62 -3.22
CA VAL A 149 -1.64 -4.91 -2.05
C VAL A 149 -0.27 -5.42 -2.49
N ALA A 150 -0.21 -6.34 -3.45
CA ALA A 150 1.07 -6.81 -3.99
C ALA A 150 1.88 -5.65 -4.60
N ARG A 151 1.26 -4.79 -5.42
CA ARG A 151 1.91 -3.61 -6.03
C ARG A 151 2.43 -2.64 -4.99
N LEU A 152 1.67 -2.37 -3.93
CA LEU A 152 2.12 -1.57 -2.81
C LEU A 152 3.39 -2.17 -2.17
N LEU A 153 3.37 -3.46 -1.83
CA LEU A 153 4.49 -4.11 -1.17
C LEU A 153 5.74 -4.12 -2.05
N TYR A 154 5.62 -4.53 -3.31
CA TYR A 154 6.74 -4.50 -4.25
C TYR A 154 7.16 -3.07 -4.62
N GLY A 155 6.27 -2.07 -4.55
CA GLY A 155 6.62 -0.66 -4.73
C GLY A 155 7.44 -0.10 -3.57
N ASN A 156 7.07 -0.44 -2.33
CA ASN A 156 7.74 0.02 -1.11
C ASN A 156 9.07 -0.69 -0.88
N TYR A 157 9.11 -2.01 -1.06
CA TYR A 157 10.29 -2.84 -0.78
C TYR A 157 11.14 -3.12 -2.02
N ARG A 158 10.66 -2.82 -3.23
CA ARG A 158 11.39 -2.92 -4.51
C ARG A 158 12.07 -4.28 -4.67
N ASP A 159 13.38 -4.29 -4.88
CA ASP A 159 14.16 -5.51 -5.11
C ASP A 159 14.59 -6.21 -3.81
N SER A 160 14.18 -5.75 -2.64
CA SER A 160 14.53 -6.40 -1.36
C SER A 160 13.56 -7.53 -0.99
N ILE A 161 12.31 -7.44 -1.43
CA ILE A 161 11.27 -8.46 -1.21
C ILE A 161 11.44 -9.62 -2.20
N ASP A 162 11.24 -10.85 -1.72
CA ASP A 162 11.10 -12.05 -2.55
C ASP A 162 9.62 -12.32 -2.84
N TYR A 163 8.81 -12.38 -1.79
CA TYR A 163 7.35 -12.53 -1.82
C TYR A 163 6.70 -11.96 -0.56
N ALA A 164 5.37 -11.83 -0.58
CA ALA A 164 4.60 -11.58 0.63
C ALA A 164 3.70 -12.78 0.97
N LEU A 165 3.43 -12.98 2.25
CA LEU A 165 2.44 -13.93 2.74
C LEU A 165 1.32 -13.17 3.42
N CYS A 166 0.12 -13.25 2.87
CA CYS A 166 -1.07 -12.59 3.40
C CYS A 166 -2.09 -13.62 3.88
N ASN A 167 -3.03 -13.19 4.71
CA ASN A 167 -4.27 -13.94 4.87
C ASN A 167 -5.12 -13.77 3.62
N ASP A 168 -6.18 -14.54 3.46
CA ASP A 168 -6.92 -14.70 2.20
C ASP A 168 -7.57 -13.41 1.67
N ILE A 169 -6.77 -12.51 1.07
CA ILE A 169 -7.26 -11.29 0.44
C ILE A 169 -8.06 -11.71 -0.80
N PRO A 170 -9.34 -11.33 -0.90
CA PRO A 170 -10.15 -11.57 -2.10
C PRO A 170 -9.53 -10.87 -3.31
N LYS A 171 -10.03 -11.18 -4.52
CA LYS A 171 -9.62 -10.46 -5.74
C LYS A 171 -9.80 -8.94 -5.55
N ALA A 172 -10.97 -8.55 -5.04
CA ALA A 172 -11.31 -7.20 -4.63
C ALA A 172 -12.34 -7.24 -3.48
N VAL A 173 -12.28 -6.27 -2.57
CA VAL A 173 -13.24 -6.12 -1.47
C VAL A 173 -13.34 -4.66 -1.04
N LEU A 174 -14.53 -4.22 -0.63
CA LEU A 174 -14.73 -2.91 -0.01
C LEU A 174 -14.23 -2.92 1.42
N ALA A 175 -13.56 -1.85 1.84
CA ALA A 175 -13.06 -1.69 3.20
C ALA A 175 -13.29 -0.26 3.71
N PRO A 176 -13.51 -0.07 5.03
CA PRO A 176 -13.54 1.25 5.62
C PRO A 176 -12.24 2.01 5.38
N LEU A 177 -12.35 3.30 5.04
CA LEU A 177 -11.18 4.15 4.79
C LEU A 177 -10.37 4.38 6.07
N GLY A 178 -9.04 4.36 5.93
CA GLY A 178 -8.08 4.74 6.97
C GLY A 178 -7.99 3.78 8.16
N THR A 179 -8.87 2.77 8.22
CA THR A 179 -9.00 1.84 9.33
C THR A 179 -8.24 0.56 9.05
N GLN A 180 -7.64 -0.04 10.07
CA GLN A 180 -7.03 -1.36 9.97
C GLN A 180 -8.06 -2.37 9.47
N SER A 181 -7.77 -3.03 8.36
CA SER A 181 -8.63 -4.09 7.85
C SER A 181 -8.37 -5.41 8.59
N THR A 182 -9.20 -6.41 8.30
CA THR A 182 -8.96 -7.79 8.75
C THR A 182 -7.83 -8.48 7.98
N TYR A 183 -7.31 -7.84 6.93
CA TYR A 183 -6.22 -8.36 6.12
C TYR A 183 -4.87 -7.89 6.64
N ALA A 184 -3.90 -8.78 6.59
CA ALA A 184 -2.53 -8.57 7.01
C ALA A 184 -1.59 -9.34 6.09
N CYS A 185 -0.39 -8.81 5.92
CA CYS A 185 0.66 -9.40 5.11
C CYS A 185 1.98 -9.41 5.86
N GLU A 186 2.81 -10.40 5.59
CA GLU A 186 4.20 -10.45 5.99
C GLU A 186 5.06 -10.33 4.73
N VAL A 187 6.00 -9.39 4.74
CA VAL A 187 7.00 -9.26 3.69
C VAL A 187 8.15 -10.21 3.98
N VAL A 188 8.45 -11.10 3.03
CA VAL A 188 9.59 -12.01 3.11
C VAL A 188 10.70 -11.49 2.21
N PHE A 189 11.79 -11.06 2.83
CA PHE A 189 12.96 -10.54 2.11
C PHE A 189 13.75 -11.65 1.40
N LYS A 190 14.48 -11.27 0.35
CA LYS A 190 15.34 -12.19 -0.41
C LYS A 190 16.28 -12.98 0.49
N GLY A 191 16.26 -14.30 0.32
CA GLY A 191 17.10 -15.24 1.09
C GLY A 191 16.63 -15.47 2.53
N GLN A 192 15.55 -14.84 2.97
CA GLN A 192 14.97 -15.03 4.30
C GLN A 192 13.80 -16.01 4.28
N LYS A 193 13.42 -16.47 5.48
CA LYS A 193 12.22 -17.27 5.71
C LYS A 193 11.19 -16.41 6.44
N PRO A 194 9.89 -16.72 6.30
CA PRO A 194 8.87 -16.04 7.10
C PRO A 194 9.13 -16.26 8.59
N VAL A 195 8.98 -15.19 9.35
CA VAL A 195 9.09 -15.11 10.80
C VAL A 195 7.73 -15.19 11.48
N GLY A 196 6.62 -14.91 10.75
CA GLY A 196 5.25 -15.01 11.25
C GLY A 196 4.73 -13.77 11.95
N PHE A 197 5.20 -12.58 11.57
CA PHE A 197 4.79 -11.28 12.13
C PHE A 197 4.11 -10.40 11.06
N PRO A 198 2.90 -10.76 10.62
CA PRO A 198 2.22 -9.99 9.59
C PRO A 198 1.76 -8.64 10.12
N GLN A 199 1.84 -7.63 9.25
CA GLN A 199 1.34 -6.29 9.49
C GLN A 199 0.01 -6.06 8.78
N PRO A 200 -0.92 -5.30 9.37
CA PRO A 200 -2.20 -5.01 8.76
C PRO A 200 -2.07 -4.20 7.47
N VAL A 201 -2.97 -4.47 6.53
CA VAL A 201 -3.22 -3.58 5.40
C VAL A 201 -4.50 -2.78 5.63
N ARG A 202 -4.58 -1.60 5.04
CA ARG A 202 -5.78 -0.75 5.09
C ARG A 202 -6.06 -0.09 3.75
N ALA A 203 -7.32 0.18 3.47
CA ALA A 203 -7.70 0.94 2.29
C ALA A 203 -7.62 2.44 2.59
N THR A 204 -7.12 3.22 1.63
CA THR A 204 -7.26 4.68 1.62
C THR A 204 -7.95 5.13 0.35
N ASP A 205 -8.18 6.43 0.21
CA ASP A 205 -8.71 7.08 -0.99
C ASP A 205 -7.73 7.06 -2.19
N SER A 206 -6.55 6.49 -1.99
CA SER A 206 -5.38 6.60 -2.86
C SER A 206 -4.62 5.27 -2.97
N GLY A 207 -5.26 4.16 -2.59
CA GLY A 207 -4.68 2.83 -2.67
C GLY A 207 -4.65 2.09 -1.33
N PRO A 208 -4.20 0.83 -1.34
CA PRO A 208 -3.88 0.12 -0.12
C PRO A 208 -2.66 0.75 0.57
N ARG A 209 -2.56 0.58 1.89
CA ARG A 209 -1.38 0.94 2.69
C ARG A 209 -1.00 -0.20 3.64
N TYR A 210 0.29 -0.24 3.97
CA TYR A 210 0.95 -1.26 4.78
C TYR A 210 1.83 -0.53 5.81
N TYR A 211 1.66 -0.85 7.10
CA TYR A 211 2.31 -0.16 8.22
C TYR A 211 2.85 -1.17 9.21
#